data_AF-J0CH97-F1
#
_entry.id   AF-J0CH97-F1
#
_cell.length_a   1.000
_cell.length_b   1.000
_cell.length_c   1.000
_cell.angle_alpha   90.00
_cell.angle_beta   90.00
_cell.angle_gamma   90.00
#
_symmetry.space_group_name_H-M   'P 1'
#
loop_
_entity.id
_entity.type
_entity.pdbx_description
1 polymer ?
#
loop_
_entity_poly.entity_id
_entity_poly.type
_entity_poly.pdbx_seq_one_letter_code
_entity_poly.pdbx_strand_id
1 'polypeptide(L)'
;MKATIPSMSHEEKDELHLRRIDPVQNMRRFYTLQIQPTLFGGASLVRYWGRIGTNGQAKINTYDDPHRAKAAYWQLERVKRRRGYKEPEASKNSASHDVAIFAGKRARIPTLLPSLQAENVDD
;
A
#
# COMPACT_ATOMS: atom_id res chain seq x y z
N MET A 1 32.28 28.21 5.72
CA MET A 1 31.25 27.92 4.68
C MET A 1 30.90 26.45 4.78
N LYS A 2 29.83 26.08 5.48
CA LYS A 2 29.36 24.68 5.55
C LYS A 2 28.15 24.56 4.64
N ALA A 3 28.28 23.78 3.57
CA ALA A 3 27.14 23.30 2.82
C ALA A 3 26.36 22.35 3.75
N THR A 4 25.27 22.86 4.33
CA THR A 4 24.33 22.02 5.07
C THR A 4 23.53 21.26 4.02
N ILE A 5 23.93 20.01 3.77
CA ILE A 5 23.04 19.04 3.13
C ILE A 5 21.85 18.91 4.08
N PRO A 6 20.61 19.29 3.71
CA PRO A 6 19.48 18.96 4.54
C PRO A 6 19.34 17.44 4.48
N SER A 7 19.80 16.81 5.56
CA SER A 7 19.39 15.51 6.03
C SER A 7 17.87 15.48 6.15
N MET A 8 17.14 15.36 5.03
CA MET A 8 15.70 15.04 5.02
C MET A 8 15.51 13.55 5.32
N SER A 9 15.98 13.16 6.50
CA SER A 9 15.77 11.84 7.10
C SER A 9 14.68 11.94 8.16
N HIS A 10 13.51 12.45 7.77
CA HIS A 10 12.24 12.26 8.46
C HIS A 10 11.15 12.09 7.38
N GLU A 11 10.99 10.83 6.96
CA GLU A 11 9.87 10.25 6.23
C GLU A 11 8.52 10.67 6.85
N GLU A 12 8.01 11.84 6.47
CA GLU A 12 6.74 12.36 6.96
C GLU A 12 5.60 11.90 6.03
N LYS A 13 5.22 10.63 6.17
CA LYS A 13 4.09 9.89 5.56
C LYS A 13 3.14 10.67 4.63
N ASP A 14 3.62 11.07 3.47
CA ASP A 14 2.79 11.56 2.36
C ASP A 14 2.14 10.42 1.57
N GLU A 15 2.46 9.17 1.92
CA GLU A 15 1.84 7.96 1.39
C GLU A 15 0.85 7.33 2.38
N LEU A 16 -0.39 7.13 1.93
CA LEU A 16 -1.45 6.43 2.65
C LEU A 16 -1.92 5.22 1.86
N HIS A 17 -1.79 4.05 2.47
CA HIS A 17 -2.33 2.81 1.93
C HIS A 17 -3.62 2.43 2.65
N LEU A 18 -4.70 2.25 1.90
CA LEU A 18 -5.99 1.82 2.40
C LEU A 18 -6.44 0.52 1.73
N ARG A 19 -7.10 -0.33 2.50
CA ARG A 19 -7.69 -1.60 2.04
C ARG A 19 -9.16 -1.64 2.38
N ARG A 20 -9.93 -2.28 1.50
CA ARG A 20 -11.31 -2.66 1.77
C ARG A 20 -11.46 -4.14 1.46
N ILE A 21 -11.74 -4.91 2.50
CA ILE A 21 -11.96 -6.35 2.44
C ILE A 21 -13.34 -6.62 3.01
N ASP A 22 -14.24 -7.09 2.16
CA ASP A 22 -15.58 -7.55 2.54
C ASP A 22 -15.77 -8.95 1.93
N PRO A 23 -15.74 -10.01 2.75
CA PRO A 23 -15.84 -11.39 2.27
C PRO A 23 -17.24 -11.71 1.74
N VAL A 24 -18.29 -11.06 2.27
CA VAL A 24 -19.68 -11.29 1.86
C VAL A 24 -19.91 -10.84 0.42
N GLN A 25 -19.22 -9.79 -0.01
CA GLN A 25 -19.34 -9.23 -1.37
C GLN A 25 -18.19 -9.61 -2.31
N ASN A 26 -17.31 -10.57 -1.93
CA ASN A 26 -16.07 -10.89 -2.67
C ASN A 26 -15.26 -9.63 -3.06
N MET A 27 -15.21 -8.66 -2.14
CA MET A 27 -14.65 -7.35 -2.35
C MET A 27 -13.28 -7.29 -1.69
N ARG A 28 -12.22 -7.33 -2.50
CA ARG A 28 -10.85 -7.26 -2.01
C ARG A 28 -10.07 -6.23 -2.81
N ARG A 29 -10.10 -4.97 -2.35
CA ARG A 29 -9.56 -3.81 -3.07
C ARG A 29 -8.55 -3.04 -2.23
N PHE A 30 -7.60 -2.41 -2.91
CA PHE A 30 -6.65 -1.47 -2.31
C PHE A 30 -6.82 -0.08 -2.93
N TYR A 31 -6.35 0.91 -2.19
CA TYR A 31 -6.28 2.30 -2.62
C TYR A 31 -5.06 2.96 -1.95
N THR A 32 -4.10 3.42 -2.74
CA THR A 32 -2.94 4.16 -2.27
C THR A 32 -3.04 5.62 -2.72
N LEU A 33 -2.69 6.54 -1.83
CA LEU A 33 -2.53 7.96 -2.10
C LEU A 33 -1.10 8.35 -1.78
N GLN A 34 -0.47 9.15 -2.63
CA GLN A 34 0.86 9.69 -2.39
C GLN A 34 0.95 11.12 -2.92
N ILE A 35 1.55 12.02 -2.15
CA ILE A 35 1.95 13.35 -2.64
C ILE A 35 3.41 13.28 -3.08
N GLN A 36 3.70 13.77 -4.28
CA GLN A 36 5.05 13.87 -4.84
C GLN A 36 5.33 15.34 -5.21
N PRO A 37 6.45 15.94 -4.76
CA PRO A 37 6.83 17.27 -5.21
C PRO A 37 7.16 17.27 -6.70
N THR A 38 6.87 18.37 -7.40
CA THR A 38 7.27 18.54 -8.81
C THR A 38 8.50 19.44 -8.92
N LEU A 39 9.23 19.35 -10.03
CA LEU A 39 10.41 20.18 -10.32
C LEU A 39 10.08 21.68 -10.43
N PHE A 40 8.81 22.03 -10.59
CA PHE A 40 8.35 23.40 -10.80
C PHE A 40 7.77 24.05 -9.53
N GLY A 41 8.03 23.49 -8.35
CA GLY A 41 7.53 24.01 -7.07
C GLY A 41 6.06 23.70 -6.80
N GLY A 42 5.42 22.91 -7.66
CA GLY A 42 4.08 22.35 -7.44
C GLY A 42 4.12 20.99 -6.74
N ALA A 43 2.97 20.33 -6.70
CA ALA A 43 2.83 18.99 -6.14
C ALA A 43 1.88 18.12 -6.98
N SER A 44 2.23 16.86 -7.13
CA SER A 44 1.46 15.84 -7.83
C SER A 44 0.83 14.88 -6.82
N LEU A 45 -0.48 14.73 -6.89
CA LEU A 45 -1.20 13.69 -6.17
C LEU A 45 -1.25 12.43 -7.03
N VAL A 46 -0.52 11.41 -6.60
CA VAL A 46 -0.51 10.10 -7.21
C VAL A 46 -1.50 9.20 -6.48
N ARG A 47 -2.31 8.48 -7.25
CA ARG A 47 -3.32 7.54 -6.74
C ARG A 47 -3.18 6.21 -7.45
N TYR A 48 -3.13 5.13 -6.67
CA TYR A 48 -3.16 3.76 -7.17
C TYR A 48 -4.37 3.03 -6.61
N TRP A 49 -5.06 2.24 -7.43
CA TRP A 49 -6.22 1.47 -6.97
C TRP A 49 -6.41 0.20 -7.77
N GLY A 50 -6.99 -0.83 -7.15
CA GLY A 50 -7.23 -2.08 -7.85
C GLY A 50 -7.80 -3.17 -6.96
N ARG A 51 -7.97 -4.36 -7.55
CA ARG A 51 -8.17 -5.59 -6.77
C ARG A 51 -6.82 -6.04 -6.20
N ILE A 52 -6.81 -6.51 -4.97
CA ILE A 52 -5.59 -7.05 -4.34
C ILE A 52 -5.15 -8.29 -5.13
N GLY A 53 -3.87 -8.34 -5.50
CA GLY A 53 -3.31 -9.39 -6.37
C GLY A 53 -3.34 -9.09 -7.87
N THR A 54 -3.72 -7.86 -8.28
CA THR A 54 -3.69 -7.41 -9.68
C THR A 54 -2.84 -6.15 -9.81
N ASN A 55 -2.45 -5.80 -11.05
CA ASN A 55 -1.67 -4.58 -11.33
C ASN A 55 -2.42 -3.27 -11.03
N GLY A 56 -3.75 -3.32 -10.93
CA GLY A 56 -4.57 -2.14 -10.64
C GLY A 56 -4.49 -1.06 -11.73
N GLN A 57 -4.73 0.19 -11.32
CA GLN A 57 -4.71 1.39 -12.14
C GLN A 57 -4.06 2.52 -11.36
N ALA A 58 -3.44 3.45 -12.07
CA ALA A 58 -2.83 4.64 -11.52
C ALA A 58 -3.44 5.89 -12.16
N LYS A 59 -3.43 7.01 -11.44
CA LYS A 59 -3.66 8.34 -12.00
C LYS A 59 -2.85 9.36 -11.21
N ILE A 60 -2.36 10.35 -11.95
CA ILE A 60 -1.61 11.47 -11.40
C ILE A 60 -2.44 12.73 -11.64
N ASN A 61 -2.57 13.51 -10.58
CA ASN A 61 -3.21 14.81 -10.61
C ASN A 61 -2.16 15.84 -10.20
N THR A 62 -1.66 16.62 -11.16
CA THR A 62 -0.68 17.67 -10.92
C THR A 62 -1.37 18.96 -10.48
N TYR A 63 -0.79 19.64 -9.50
CA TYR A 63 -1.22 20.94 -9.02
C TYR A 63 -0.02 21.89 -8.97
N ASP A 64 -0.25 23.14 -9.37
CA ASP A 64 0.78 24.19 -9.31
C ASP A 64 1.05 24.64 -7.86
N ASP A 65 0.09 24.42 -6.96
CA ASP A 65 0.17 24.78 -5.55
C ASP A 65 0.16 23.52 -4.66
N PRO A 66 1.20 23.29 -3.83
CA PRO A 66 1.24 22.19 -2.87
C PRO A 66 0.06 22.16 -1.89
N HIS A 67 -0.48 23.33 -1.49
CA HIS A 67 -1.61 23.37 -0.56
C HIS A 67 -2.88 22.79 -1.20
N ARG A 68 -3.14 23.06 -2.49
CA ARG A 68 -4.22 22.42 -3.25
C ARG A 68 -4.07 20.91 -3.35
N ALA A 69 -2.85 20.41 -3.57
CA ALA A 69 -2.59 18.97 -3.61
C ALA A 69 -2.91 18.30 -2.25
N LYS A 70 -2.48 18.92 -1.14
CA LYS A 70 -2.78 18.44 0.23
C LYS A 70 -4.27 18.49 0.55
N ALA A 71 -4.97 19.54 0.15
CA ALA A 71 -6.42 19.63 0.32
C ALA A 71 -7.16 18.51 -0.45
N ALA A 72 -6.76 18.25 -1.69
CA ALA A 72 -7.32 17.16 -2.49
C ALA A 72 -7.01 15.77 -1.89
N TYR A 73 -5.83 15.60 -1.32
CA TYR A 73 -5.42 14.38 -0.62
C TYR A 73 -6.35 14.09 0.58
N TRP A 74 -6.52 15.04 1.51
CA TRP A 74 -7.38 14.85 2.69
C TRP A 74 -8.85 14.64 2.32
N GLN A 75 -9.32 15.31 1.26
CA GLN A 75 -10.67 15.10 0.76
C GLN A 75 -10.87 13.66 0.26
N LEU A 76 -9.93 13.15 -0.54
CA LEU A 76 -10.00 11.77 -1.04
C LEU A 76 -9.88 10.75 0.09
N GLU A 77 -8.97 10.97 1.04
CA GLU A 77 -8.84 10.15 2.23
C GLU A 77 -10.19 10.04 2.96
N ARG A 78 -10.80 11.18 3.31
CA ARG A 78 -12.06 11.21 4.05
C ARG A 78 -13.18 10.50 3.29
N VAL A 79 -13.28 10.72 1.97
CA VAL A 79 -14.26 10.07 1.12
C VAL A 79 -14.04 8.55 1.09
N LYS A 80 -12.79 8.07 1.00
CA LYS A 80 -12.51 6.63 0.96
C LYS A 80 -12.71 5.97 2.32
N ARG A 81 -12.31 6.62 3.42
CA ARG A 81 -12.60 6.14 4.78
C ARG A 81 -14.10 5.95 5.01
N ARG A 82 -14.93 6.91 4.61
CA ARG A 82 -16.40 6.80 4.66
C ARG A 82 -16.96 5.64 3.81
N ARG A 83 -16.27 5.23 2.74
CA ARG A 83 -16.65 4.07 1.90
C ARG A 83 -16.19 2.72 2.48
N GLY A 84 -15.66 2.70 3.70
CA GLY A 84 -15.20 1.48 4.37
C GLY A 84 -13.76 1.06 4.02
N TYR A 85 -12.97 1.95 3.42
CA TYR A 85 -11.53 1.73 3.30
C TYR A 85 -10.86 2.03 4.63
N LYS A 86 -9.99 1.13 5.08
CA LYS A 86 -9.26 1.23 6.36
C LYS A 86 -7.77 1.06 6.09
N GLU A 87 -6.94 1.67 6.93
CA GLU A 87 -5.51 1.41 6.91
C GLU A 87 -5.28 -0.07 7.28
N PRO A 88 -4.38 -0.81 6.60
CA PRO A 88 -4.04 -2.15 7.07
C PRO A 88 -3.47 -2.06 8.48
N GLU A 89 -3.86 -2.99 9.35
CA GLU A 89 -3.30 -3.17 10.69
C GLU A 89 -1.85 -3.72 10.61
N ALA A 90 -0.97 -3.02 9.90
CA ALA A 90 0.44 -3.37 9.74
C ALA A 90 1.29 -2.33 10.47
N SER A 91 1.66 -2.70 11.71
CA SER A 91 2.81 -2.23 12.49
C SER A 91 3.10 -0.72 12.48
N LYS A 92 2.78 -0.03 13.58
CA LYS A 92 3.44 1.22 13.98
C LYS A 92 4.92 1.02 14.39
N ASN A 93 5.54 -0.10 14.04
CA ASN A 93 6.91 -0.47 14.41
C ASN A 93 7.72 -0.81 13.16
N SER A 94 8.18 0.20 12.43
CA SER A 94 9.48 0.17 11.74
C SER A 94 9.71 1.52 11.09
N ALA A 95 10.53 2.34 11.74
CA ALA A 95 11.45 3.15 10.99
C ALA A 95 12.25 2.21 10.08
N SER A 96 12.37 2.60 8.81
CA SER A 96 13.31 2.05 7.84
C SER A 96 12.98 0.68 7.22
N HIS A 97 12.95 0.66 5.89
CA HIS A 97 12.99 -0.49 4.99
C HIS A 97 11.76 -1.41 4.99
N ASP A 98 10.87 -1.24 4.00
CA ASP A 98 10.37 -2.38 3.21
C ASP A 98 9.57 -1.88 2.00
N VAL A 99 10.31 -1.50 0.96
CA VAL A 99 9.80 -1.45 -0.42
C VAL A 99 9.66 -2.90 -0.89
N ALA A 100 8.51 -3.53 -0.62
CA ALA A 100 8.25 -4.89 -1.07
C ALA A 100 6.77 -5.17 -1.38
N ILE A 101 6.10 -4.30 -2.13
CA ILE A 101 4.81 -4.65 -2.78
C ILE A 101 4.87 -4.36 -4.29
N PHE A 102 5.91 -4.83 -4.98
CA PHE A 102 5.83 -5.12 -6.42
C PHE A 102 6.97 -6.04 -6.89
N ALA A 103 6.87 -7.34 -6.59
CA ALA A 103 7.65 -8.34 -7.32
C ALA A 103 6.81 -9.61 -7.41
N GLY A 104 6.16 -9.80 -8.56
CA GLY A 104 5.55 -11.07 -8.88
C GLY A 104 6.62 -12.16 -8.92
N LYS A 105 6.34 -13.31 -8.30
CA LYS A 105 6.56 -14.66 -8.86
C LYS A 105 6.20 -15.76 -7.86
N ARG A 106 5.18 -16.54 -8.25
CA ARG A 106 4.98 -17.99 -8.04
C ARG A 106 5.07 -18.53 -6.60
N ALA A 107 3.90 -18.77 -6.01
CA ALA A 107 3.73 -19.78 -4.98
C ALA A 107 4.10 -21.15 -5.55
N ARG A 108 5.15 -21.78 -5.01
CA ARG A 108 5.46 -23.20 -5.21
C ARG A 108 4.76 -23.93 -4.05
N ILE A 109 3.83 -24.81 -4.37
CA ILE A 109 3.18 -25.72 -3.40
C ILE A 109 4.28 -26.70 -2.91
N PRO A 110 4.54 -26.82 -1.60
CA PRO A 110 5.19 -28.01 -1.09
C PRO A 110 4.11 -29.06 -0.82
N THR A 111 3.99 -30.02 -1.72
CA THR A 111 3.33 -31.29 -1.43
C THR A 111 4.24 -32.01 -0.42
N LEU A 112 3.82 -32.08 0.84
CA LEU A 112 4.41 -33.00 1.81
C LEU A 112 3.41 -34.14 2.01
N LEU A 113 3.64 -35.23 1.29
CA LEU A 113 3.25 -36.56 1.76
C LEU A 113 4.09 -36.87 3.02
N PRO A 114 3.47 -37.34 4.10
CA PRO A 114 4.11 -38.26 5.02
C PRO A 114 3.67 -39.68 4.64
N SER A 115 4.57 -40.42 4.00
CA SER A 115 4.55 -41.88 4.02
C SER A 115 5.28 -42.34 5.27
N LEU A 116 4.61 -43.06 6.18
CA LEU A 116 5.21 -44.15 6.97
C LEU A 116 4.15 -44.90 7.77
N GLN A 117 4.34 -46.22 7.76
CA GLN A 117 3.47 -47.31 8.21
C GLN A 117 3.39 -47.43 9.74
N ALA A 118 2.26 -47.96 10.20
CA ALA A 118 2.10 -48.90 11.33
C ALA A 118 0.68 -49.49 11.16
N GLU A 119 0.51 -50.71 10.67
CA GLU A 119 0.50 -51.98 11.44
C GLU A 119 -0.53 -52.01 12.58
N ASN A 120 -1.23 -53.17 12.64
CA ASN A 120 -2.16 -53.69 13.66
C ASN A 120 -3.65 -53.32 13.45
N VAL A 121 -4.66 -54.18 13.63
CA VAL A 121 -4.87 -55.63 13.84
C VAL A 121 -6.41 -55.77 14.04
N ASP A 122 -7.01 -56.82 13.48
CA ASP A 122 -8.29 -57.51 13.81
C ASP A 122 -9.52 -56.73 14.34
N ASP A 123 -10.65 -56.80 13.62
CA ASP A 123 -11.79 -57.74 13.87
C ASP A 123 -12.82 -57.66 12.70
#